data_AF-D3DHD6-F1
#
_entry.id   AF-D3DHD6-F1
#
_cell.length_a   1.000
_cell.length_b   1.000
_cell.length_c   1.000
_cell.angle_alpha   90.00
_cell.angle_beta   90.00
_cell.angle_gamma   90.00
#
_symmetry.space_group_name_H-M   'P 1'
#
loop_
_entity.id
_entity.type
_entity.pdbx_description
1 polymer ?
#
loop_
_entity_poly.entity_id
_entity_poly.type
_entity_poly.pdbx_seq_one_letter_code
_entity_poly.pdbx_strand_id
1 'polypeptide(L)' 'MEKYRCLVIDLEGTTKEITQKLNEVLATIEQEGGTPVDITVTHAREHGIDGFVVLYTITYKISKEISEE' A
#
# COMPACT_ATOMS: atom_id res chain seq x y z
N MET A 1 18.98 -12.73 -5.08
CA MET A 1 18.67 -11.55 -5.91
C MET A 1 17.57 -10.77 -5.22
N GLU A 2 17.74 -9.47 -5.00
CA GLU A 2 16.61 -8.63 -4.54
C GLU A 2 15.53 -8.63 -5.62
N LYS A 3 14.30 -9.04 -5.26
CA LYS A 3 13.14 -8.97 -6.16
C LYS A 3 12.32 -7.74 -5.76
N TYR A 4 12.05 -6.88 -6.74
CA TYR A 4 11.10 -5.79 -6.57
C TYR A 4 9.69 -6.30 -6.87
N ARG A 5 8.74 -5.87 -6.05
CA ARG A 5 7.31 -6.08 -6.23
C ARG A 5 6.61 -4.73 -6.27
N CYS A 6 5.47 -4.70 -6.95
CA CYS A 6 4.61 -3.54 -7.05
C CYS A 6 3.20 -3.96 -6.64
N LEU A 7 2.62 -3.20 -5.72
CA LEU A 7 1.25 -3.35 -5.25
C LEU A 7 0.48 -2.08 -5.59
N VAL A 8 -0.70 -2.24 -6.22
CA VAL A 8 -1.62 -1.14 -6.49
C VAL A 8 -2.87 -1.37 -5.65
N ILE A 9 -3.25 -0.38 -4.84
CA ILE A 9 -4.43 -0.45 -3.98
C ILE A 9 -5.26 0.82 -4.12
N ASP A 10 -6.56 0.66 -4.15
CA ASP A 10 -7.52 1.74 -3.97
C ASP A 10 -8.08 1.71 -2.54
N LEU A 11 -8.03 2.86 -1.86
CA LEU A 11 -8.55 3.04 -0.51
C LEU A 11 -9.64 4.11 -0.52
N GLU A 12 -10.79 3.76 0.04
CA GLU A 12 -11.92 4.65 0.21
C GLU A 12 -12.23 4.89 1.69
N GLY A 13 -12.54 6.14 2.01
CA GLY A 13 -12.98 6.59 3.33
C GLY A 13 -12.58 8.03 3.61
N THR A 14 -12.67 8.42 4.87
CA THR A 14 -12.07 9.67 5.36
C THR A 14 -10.54 9.61 5.30
N THR A 15 -9.88 10.77 5.35
CA THR A 15 -8.40 10.82 5.41
C THR A 15 -7.83 9.96 6.54
N LYS A 16 -8.52 9.90 7.69
CA LYS A 16 -8.12 9.09 8.84
C LYS A 16 -8.20 7.58 8.53
N GLU A 17 -9.32 7.12 7.97
CA GLU A 17 -9.51 5.71 7.63
C GLU A 17 -8.55 5.26 6.53
N ILE A 18 -8.33 6.09 5.52
CA ILE A 18 -7.35 5.82 4.45
C ILE A 18 -5.95 5.69 5.03
N THR A 19 -5.55 6.59 5.93
CA THR A 19 -4.23 6.55 6.58
C THR A 19 -4.07 5.28 7.42
N GLN A 20 -5.11 4.88 8.16
CA GLN A 20 -5.08 3.64 8.95
C GLN A 20 -4.93 2.41 8.06
N LYS A 21 -5.74 2.28 7.01
CA LYS A 21 -5.66 1.16 6.05
C LYS A 21 -4.33 1.11 5.32
N LEU A 22 -3.78 2.26 4.91
CA LEU A 22 -2.47 2.31 4.28
C LEU A 22 -1.37 1.79 5.23
N ASN A 23 -1.39 2.19 6.50
CA ASN A 23 -0.45 1.69 7.49
C ASN A 23 -0.60 0.18 7.73
N GLU A 24 -1.81 -0.35 7.72
CA GLU A 24 -2.05 -1.80 7.81
C GLU A 24 -1.41 -2.53 6.62
N VAL A 25 -1.58 -2.04 5.40
CA VAL A 25 -0.95 -2.63 4.20
C VAL A 25 0.58 -2.61 4.30
N LEU A 26 1.16 -1.48 4.72
CA LEU A 26 2.62 -1.36 4.88
C LEU A 26 3.15 -2.30 5.97
N ALA A 27 2.43 -2.42 7.09
CA ALA A 27 2.79 -3.35 8.16
C ALA A 27 2.73 -4.81 7.69
N THR A 28 1.73 -5.19 6.86
CA THR A 28 1.67 -6.52 6.26
C THR A 28 2.87 -6.77 5.34
N ILE A 29 3.24 -5.80 4.49
CA ILE A 29 4.44 -5.91 3.64
C ILE A 29 5.69 -6.16 4.49
N GLU A 30 5.86 -5.43 5.58
CA GLU A 30 7.00 -5.59 6.49
C GLU A 30 6.99 -6.95 7.21
N GLN A 31 5.82 -7.41 7.67
CA GLN A 31 5.66 -8.72 8.31
C GLN A 31 6.02 -9.88 7.37
N GLU A 32 5.75 -9.73 6.07
CA GLU A 32 6.12 -10.69 5.02
C GLU A 32 7.61 -10.64 4.64
N GLY A 33 8.42 -9.80 5.31
CA GLY A 33 9.84 -9.61 4.98
C GLY A 33 10.06 -8.70 3.77
N GLY A 34 9.03 -7.95 3.39
CA GLY A 34 9.10 -6.86 2.44
C GLY A 34 9.66 -5.59 3.07
N THR A 35 10.19 -4.71 2.23
CA THR A 35 10.64 -3.37 2.65
C THR A 35 10.13 -2.38 1.61
N PRO A 36 9.18 -1.48 1.98
CA PRO A 36 8.72 -0.42 1.11
C PRO A 36 9.89 0.43 0.61
N VAL A 37 9.88 0.74 -0.69
CA VAL A 37 10.90 1.57 -1.37
C VAL A 37 10.28 2.88 -1.82
N ASP A 38 9.08 2.81 -2.40
CA ASP A 38 8.36 3.99 -2.90
C ASP A 38 6.85 3.80 -2.66
N ILE A 39 6.18 4.89 -2.28
CA ILE A 39 4.73 4.94 -2.09
C ILE A 39 4.24 6.19 -2.79
N THR A 40 3.61 6.00 -3.94
CA THR A 40 3.13 7.10 -4.78
C THR A 40 1.60 7.13 -4.80
N VAL A 41 1.02 8.32 -4.69
CA VAL A 41 -0.40 8.55 -4.97
C VAL A 41 -0.57 8.70 -6.47
N THR A 42 -1.20 7.72 -7.11
CA THR A 42 -1.41 7.71 -8.56
C THR A 42 -2.70 8.43 -8.94
N HIS A 43 -3.71 8.39 -8.07
CA HIS A 43 -4.97 9.10 -8.25
C HIS A 43 -5.58 9.43 -6.88
N ALA A 44 -6.23 10.58 -6.78
CA ALA A 44 -7.02 10.94 -5.61
C ALA A 44 -8.26 11.71 -6.07
N ARG A 45 -9.42 11.34 -5.53
CA ARG A 45 -10.71 11.96 -5.86
C ARG A 45 -11.56 12.10 -4.60
N GLU A 46 -12.21 13.24 -4.45
CA GLU A 46 -13.23 13.45 -3.41
C GLU A 46 -14.48 12.60 -3.67
N HIS A 47 -15.03 12.03 -2.61
CA HIS A 47 -16.26 11.24 -2.61
C HIS A 47 -17.13 11.59 -1.39
N GLY A 48 -18.32 12.15 -1.64
CA GLY A 48 -19.26 12.49 -0.57
C GLY A 48 -18.82 13.70 0.27
N ILE A 49 -19.25 13.75 1.52
CA ILE A 49 -18.85 14.79 2.48
C ILE A 49 -17.68 14.22 3.29
N ASP A 50 -16.48 14.76 3.08
CA ASP A 50 -15.23 14.38 3.78
C ASP A 50 -14.66 12.99 3.45
N GLY A 51 -15.17 12.34 2.39
CA GLY A 51 -14.64 11.07 1.88
C GLY A 51 -13.72 11.26 0.68
N PHE A 52 -12.81 10.32 0.49
CA PHE A 52 -11.87 10.28 -0.63
C PHE A 52 -11.76 8.85 -1.15
N VAL A 53 -11.45 8.72 -2.43
CA VAL A 53 -10.93 7.49 -3.05
C VAL A 53 -9.50 7.81 -3.49
N VAL A 54 -8.52 7.06 -2.96
CA VAL A 54 -7.10 7.28 -3.23
C VAL A 54 -6.46 5.99 -3.75
N LEU A 55 -5.88 6.05 -4.93
CA LEU A 55 -5.12 4.97 -5.56
C LEU A 55 -3.64 5.14 -5.22
N TYR A 56 -3.09 4.20 -4.46
CA TYR A 56 -1.67 4.12 -4.15
C TYR A 56 -0.97 3.09 -5.04
N THR A 57 0.27 3.39 -5.39
CA THR A 57 1.22 2.44 -5.97
C THR A 57 2.39 2.32 -5.02
N ILE A 58 2.58 1.11 -4.49
CA ILE A 58 3.60 0.77 -3.48
C ILE A 58 4.62 -0.15 -4.14
N THR A 59 5.85 0.33 -4.28
CA THR A 59 6.99 -0.48 -4.71
C THR A 59 7.74 -0.95 -3.47
N TYR A 60 8.04 -2.24 -3.38
CA TYR A 60 8.76 -2.81 -2.24
C TYR A 60 9.74 -3.90 -2.68
N LYS A 61 10.82 -4.07 -1.91
CA LYS A 61 11.75 -5.20 -2.06
C LYS A 61 11.29 -6.34 -1.17
N ILE A 62 11.56 -7.58 -1.57
CA ILE A 62 11.39 -8.72 -0.67
C ILE A 62 12.72 -9.42 -0.45
N SER A 63 13.05 -9.62 0.83
CA SER A 63 14.31 -10.23 1.27
C SER A 63 14.19 -11.72 1.54
N LYS A 64 12.97 -12.19 1.85
CA LYS A 64 12.63 -13.62 1.98
C LYS A 64 11.96 -14.12 0.70
N GLU A 65 12.35 -15.32 0.26
CA GLU A 65 11.46 -16.12 -0.58
C GLU A 65 10.25 -16.49 0.30
N ILE A 66 9.10 -15.83 0.07
CA ILE A 66 7.85 -16.37 0.56
C ILE A 66 7.70 -17.71 -0.14
N SER A 67 7.72 -18.80 0.63
CA SER A 67 7.30 -20.12 0.16
C SER A 67 5.89 -19.98 -0.37
N GLU A 68 5.70 -20.14 -1.68
CA GLU A 68 4.37 -20.32 -2.24
C GLU A 68 3.85 -21.66 -1.69
N GLU A 69 2.89 -21.62 -0.77
CA GLU A 69 2.03 -22.77 -0.44
C GLU A 69 0.94 -22.94 -1.51
#